data_AF-A0A4P9WU51-F1
#
_entry.id   AF-A0A4P9WU51-F1
#
_cell.length_a   1.000
_cell.length_b   1.000
_cell.length_c   1.000
_cell.angle_alpha   90.00
_cell.angle_beta   90.00
_cell.angle_gamma   90.00
#
_symmetry.space_group_name_H-M   'P 1'
#
loop_
_entity.id
_entity.type
_entity.pdbx_description
1 polymer ?
#
loop_
_entity_poly.entity_id
_entity_poly.type
_entity_poly.pdbx_seq_one_letter_code
_entity_poly.pdbx_strand_id
1 'polypeptide(L)'
;MQNVLLQMGLDLMSLDGLRIQQVRTTVLRCHACFKIYTKPTLDFCPACGGATLGRVTARVDADGQMRVFLKKNYKYNLRGTIYAIPDNLQNQHGDKIILQADQKEYRRAKTSAQRQQRKARQDADLFESEFIFMDKKSTGSGVVIGHGRRNPNVARRRKC
;
A
#
# COMPACT_ATOMS: atom_id res chain seq x y z
N MET A 1 2.03 -12.99 12.23
CA MET A 1 2.53 -13.92 13.26
C MET A 1 3.88 -14.54 12.91
N GLN A 2 4.17 -14.86 11.64
CA GLN A 2 5.39 -15.58 11.25
C GLN A 2 6.72 -14.97 11.75
N ASN A 3 6.91 -13.64 11.72
CA ASN A 3 8.16 -13.03 12.21
C ASN A 3 8.41 -13.26 13.70
N VAL A 4 7.35 -13.34 14.51
CA VAL A 4 7.47 -13.49 15.97
C VAL A 4 7.86 -14.92 16.33
N LEU A 5 7.35 -15.90 15.59
CA LEU A 5 7.68 -17.32 15.81
C LEU A 5 9.17 -17.60 15.57
N LEU A 6 9.73 -17.01 14.50
CA LEU A 6 11.16 -17.08 14.20
C LEU A 6 12.03 -16.40 15.27
N GLN A 7 11.53 -15.35 15.92
CA GLN A 7 12.22 -14.68 17.05
C GLN A 7 12.21 -15.52 18.32
N MET A 8 11.16 -16.32 18.53
CA MET A 8 11.06 -17.23 19.68
C MET A 8 11.89 -18.53 19.49
N GLY A 9 12.65 -18.64 18.40
CA GLY A 9 13.47 -19.83 18.10
C GLY A 9 12.65 -21.04 17.67
N LEU A 10 11.39 -20.85 17.26
CA LEU A 10 10.54 -21.92 16.76
C LEU A 10 10.78 -22.13 15.27
N ASP A 11 10.94 -23.40 14.88
CA ASP A 11 11.11 -23.78 13.48
C ASP A 11 9.80 -23.64 12.71
N LEU A 12 9.83 -22.80 11.67
CA LEU A 12 8.72 -22.61 10.75
C LEU A 12 8.92 -23.50 9.52
N MET A 13 7.92 -24.30 9.19
CA MET A 13 7.86 -25.06 7.95
C MET A 13 6.94 -24.35 6.94
N SER A 14 7.35 -24.31 5.67
CA SER A 14 6.49 -23.91 4.56
C SER A 14 5.42 -24.98 4.30
N LEU A 15 4.40 -24.65 3.51
CA LEU A 15 3.40 -25.61 3.03
C LEU A 15 4.05 -26.79 2.28
N ASP A 16 5.22 -26.57 1.69
CA ASP A 16 6.00 -27.56 0.94
C ASP A 16 6.96 -28.38 1.83
N GLY A 17 6.87 -28.28 3.16
CA GLY A 17 7.72 -29.02 4.10
C GLY A 17 9.16 -28.48 4.26
N LEU A 18 9.51 -27.38 3.59
CA LEU A 18 10.82 -26.74 3.69
C LEU A 18 10.95 -25.88 4.96
N ARG A 19 12.09 -25.94 5.65
CA ARG A 19 12.39 -25.09 6.81
C ARG A 19 12.66 -23.65 6.38
N ILE A 20 11.90 -22.71 6.93
CA ILE A 20 12.03 -21.27 6.66
C ILE A 20 13.12 -20.69 7.56
N GLN A 21 14.28 -20.40 6.98
CA GLN A 21 15.40 -19.80 7.72
C GLN A 21 15.23 -18.30 7.97
N GLN A 22 14.60 -17.58 7.02
CA GLN A 22 14.46 -16.13 7.09
C GLN A 22 13.12 -15.71 6.47
N VAL A 23 12.39 -14.86 7.18
CA VAL A 23 11.16 -14.25 6.65
C VAL A 23 11.45 -12.82 6.23
N ARG A 24 11.24 -12.54 4.94
CA ARG A 24 11.22 -11.17 4.41
C ARG A 24 9.81 -10.65 4.47
N THR A 25 9.59 -9.56 5.20
CA THR A 25 8.28 -8.92 5.30
C THR A 25 8.28 -7.58 4.58
N THR A 26 7.10 -7.13 4.17
CA THR A 26 6.94 -5.78 3.64
C THR A 26 6.30 -4.90 4.70
N VAL A 27 6.92 -3.75 4.96
CA VAL A 27 6.46 -2.73 5.90
C VAL A 27 6.25 -1.42 5.17
N LEU A 28 5.49 -0.50 5.76
CA LEU A 28 5.34 0.86 5.23
C LEU A 28 6.34 1.78 5.92
N ARG A 29 7.16 2.48 5.15
CA ARG A 29 8.09 3.50 5.65
C ARG A 29 7.69 4.85 5.08
N CYS A 30 7.58 5.85 5.95
CA CYS A 30 7.39 7.22 5.51
C CYS A 30 8.71 7.80 4.97
N HIS A 31 8.69 8.42 3.79
CA HIS A 31 9.89 9.07 3.25
C HIS A 31 10.16 10.45 3.84
N ALA A 32 9.17 11.09 4.48
CA ALA A 32 9.30 12.41 5.10
C ALA A 32 9.71 12.32 6.58
N CYS A 33 8.95 11.57 7.40
CA CYS A 33 9.19 11.47 8.84
C CYS A 33 9.96 10.21 9.27
N PHE A 34 10.39 9.37 8.32
CA PHE A 34 11.17 8.14 8.50
C PHE A 34 10.60 7.05 9.42
N LYS A 35 9.41 7.26 10.00
CA LYS A 35 8.70 6.26 10.81
C LYS A 35 8.30 5.05 9.97
N ILE A 36 8.39 3.89 10.61
CA ILE A 36 8.04 2.58 10.03
C ILE A 36 6.73 2.12 10.67
N TYR A 37 5.84 1.58 9.83
CA TYR A 37 4.57 1.02 10.24
C TYR A 37 4.44 -0.41 9.72
N THR A 38 4.11 -1.32 10.63
CA THR A 38 3.90 -2.74 10.31
C THR A 38 2.53 -2.99 9.68
N LYS A 39 1.55 -2.10 9.90
CA LYS A 39 0.20 -2.21 9.33
C LYS A 39 0.25 -1.87 7.83
N PRO A 40 -0.01 -2.81 6.91
CA PRO A 40 0.16 -2.60 5.47
C PRO A 40 -1.03 -1.88 4.81
N THR A 41 -2.09 -1.60 5.57
CA THR A 41 -3.36 -1.03 5.11
C THR A 41 -3.44 0.49 5.27
N LEU A 42 -2.36 1.13 5.72
CA LEU A 42 -2.33 2.58 5.91
C LEU A 42 -2.08 3.30 4.59
N ASP A 43 -2.97 4.22 4.26
CA ASP A 43 -2.86 5.11 3.09
C ASP A 43 -2.07 6.39 3.42
N PHE A 44 -2.30 6.93 4.62
CA PHE A 44 -1.67 8.15 5.14
C PHE A 44 -0.80 7.82 6.34
N CYS A 45 0.30 8.57 6.50
CA CYS A 45 1.16 8.45 7.66
C CYS A 45 0.47 9.08 8.89
N PRO A 46 0.23 8.35 9.98
CA PRO A 46 -0.45 8.90 11.16
C PRO A 46 0.37 9.98 11.88
N ALA A 47 1.69 10.01 11.71
CA ALA A 47 2.53 11.01 12.35
C ALA A 47 2.64 12.33 11.57
N CYS A 48 2.58 12.31 10.24
CA CYS A 48 2.76 13.51 9.42
C CYS A 48 1.55 13.84 8.53
N GLY A 49 0.48 13.04 8.57
CA GLY A 49 -0.77 13.25 7.83
C GLY A 49 -0.70 13.03 6.32
N GLY A 50 0.48 13.15 5.70
CA GLY A 50 0.66 13.01 4.25
C GLY A 50 0.61 11.56 3.71
N ALA A 51 0.32 11.44 2.42
CA ALA A 51 0.38 10.19 1.65
C ALA A 51 1.83 9.84 1.25
N THR A 52 2.70 9.75 2.25
CA THR A 52 4.15 9.64 2.09
C THR A 52 4.69 8.23 2.36
N LEU A 53 3.80 7.26 2.54
CA LEU A 53 4.14 5.88 2.84
C LEU A 53 4.60 5.13 1.57
N GLY A 54 5.82 4.59 1.63
CA GLY A 54 6.35 3.67 0.63
C GLY A 54 6.44 2.25 1.20
N ARG A 55 6.12 1.24 0.39
CA ARG A 55 6.30 -0.16 0.77
C ARG A 55 7.78 -0.54 0.62
N VAL A 56 8.38 -1.03 1.69
CA VAL A 56 9.79 -1.42 1.74
C VAL A 56 9.91 -2.81 2.36
N THR A 57 10.89 -3.59 1.91
CA THR A 57 11.19 -4.89 2.50
C THR A 57 12.00 -4.70 3.79
N ALA A 58 11.63 -5.47 4.81
CA ALA A 58 12.30 -5.51 6.09
C ALA A 58 12.53 -6.96 6.52
N ARG A 59 13.67 -7.16 7.18
CA ARG A 59 14.01 -8.38 7.90
C ARG A 59 14.11 -8.03 9.38
N VAL A 60 13.67 -8.95 10.22
CA VAL A 60 13.92 -8.85 11.65
C VAL A 60 14.98 -9.87 12.02
N ASP A 61 15.98 -9.43 12.77
CA ASP A 61 17.05 -10.29 13.26
C ASP A 61 16.60 -11.05 14.52
N ALA A 62 17.39 -12.04 14.96
CA ALA A 62 17.14 -12.82 16.17
C ALA A 62 17.07 -11.93 17.42
N ASP A 63 17.88 -10.87 17.46
CA ASP A 63 17.91 -9.88 18.54
C ASP A 63 16.69 -8.93 18.55
N GLY A 64 15.74 -9.12 17.62
CA GLY A 64 14.55 -8.27 17.48
C GLY A 64 14.77 -6.97 16.72
N GLN A 65 15.99 -6.68 16.28
CA GLN A 65 16.30 -5.48 15.48
C GLN A 65 15.74 -5.59 14.06
N MET A 66 15.03 -4.56 13.59
CA MET A 66 14.47 -4.52 12.24
C MET A 66 15.42 -3.82 11.26
N ARG A 67 15.91 -4.56 10.28
CA ARG A 67 16.71 -4.04 9.16
C ARG A 67 15.84 -3.82 7.93
N VAL A 68 15.81 -2.59 7.44
CA VAL A 68 15.05 -2.20 6.26
C VAL A 68 15.98 -2.15 5.04
N PHE A 69 15.59 -2.77 3.94
CA PHE A 69 16.39 -2.79 2.72
C PHE A 69 15.95 -1.67 1.77
N LEU A 70 16.83 -0.69 1.58
CA LEU A 70 16.68 0.36 0.57
C LEU A 70 17.82 0.30 -0.43
N LYS A 71 17.62 0.87 -1.62
CA LYS A 71 18.70 1.12 -2.56
C LYS A 71 19.75 2.02 -1.90
N LYS A 72 21.04 1.76 -2.16
CA LYS A 72 22.13 2.66 -1.77
C LYS A 72 21.82 4.08 -2.27
N ASN A 73 21.92 5.08 -1.38
CA ASN A 73 21.60 6.49 -1.67
C ASN A 73 20.16 6.69 -2.19
N TYR A 74 19.19 6.04 -1.56
CA TYR A 74 17.78 6.20 -1.91
C TYR A 74 17.34 7.67 -1.83
N LYS A 75 16.88 8.21 -2.97
CA LYS A 75 16.25 9.53 -3.08
C LYS A 75 14.81 9.34 -3.52
N TYR A 76 13.89 10.04 -2.88
CA TYR A 76 12.48 10.04 -3.28
C TYR A 76 12.28 10.94 -4.51
N ASN A 77 11.52 10.46 -5.49
CA ASN A 77 11.24 11.22 -6.71
C ASN A 77 10.12 12.22 -6.47
N LEU A 78 10.43 13.51 -6.53
CA LEU A 78 9.47 14.62 -6.38
C LEU A 78 8.72 14.96 -7.69
N ARG A 79 8.97 14.22 -8.77
CA ARG A 79 8.33 14.51 -10.06
C ARG A 79 6.82 14.25 -9.95
N GLY A 80 6.02 15.28 -10.26
CA GLY A 80 4.56 15.20 -10.26
C GLY A 80 3.90 15.40 -8.90
N THR A 81 4.65 15.76 -7.85
CA THR A 81 4.08 16.10 -6.54
C THR A 81 3.58 17.54 -6.46
N ILE A 82 4.14 18.45 -7.26
CA ILE A 82 3.75 19.86 -7.31
C ILE A 82 2.89 20.07 -8.57
N TYR A 83 1.64 20.45 -8.37
CA TYR A 83 0.67 20.76 -9.44
C TYR A 83 -0.42 21.69 -8.89
N ALA A 84 -1.09 22.42 -9.79
CA ALA A 84 -2.22 23.27 -9.42
C ALA A 84 -3.43 22.43 -9.03
N ILE A 85 -3.99 22.71 -7.86
CA ILE A 85 -5.23 22.10 -7.37
C ILE A 85 -6.35 23.11 -7.64
N PRO A 86 -7.44 22.72 -8.33
CA PRO A 86 -8.55 23.61 -8.58
C PRO A 86 -9.36 23.85 -7.29
N ASP A 87 -9.98 25.02 -7.18
CA ASP A 87 -10.71 25.46 -5.98
C ASP A 87 -11.88 24.53 -5.62
N ASN A 88 -12.51 23.92 -6.62
CA ASN A 88 -13.59 22.95 -6.43
C ASN A 88 -13.10 21.58 -5.91
N LEU A 89 -11.79 21.39 -5.73
CA LEU A 89 -11.15 20.13 -5.33
C LEU A 89 -11.54 18.94 -6.23
N GLN A 90 -11.90 19.19 -7.48
CA GLN A 90 -12.26 18.14 -8.45
C GLN A 90 -11.12 17.93 -9.44
N ASN A 91 -10.90 16.68 -9.80
CA ASN A 91 -10.03 16.34 -10.91
C ASN A 91 -10.71 16.73 -12.23
N GLN A 92 -9.98 16.59 -13.33
CA GLN A 92 -10.50 16.89 -14.67
C GLN A 92 -11.66 15.98 -15.13
N HIS A 93 -11.94 14.91 -14.39
CA HIS A 93 -13.06 13.99 -14.64
C HIS A 93 -14.26 14.27 -13.73
N GLY A 94 -14.21 15.31 -12.89
CA GLY A 94 -15.26 15.67 -11.94
C GLY A 94 -15.21 14.90 -10.60
N ASP A 95 -14.27 13.96 -10.42
CA ASP A 95 -14.09 13.26 -9.15
C ASP A 95 -13.37 14.13 -8.14
N LYS A 96 -13.80 14.07 -6.89
CA LYS A 96 -13.15 14.83 -5.82
C LYS A 96 -11.78 14.23 -5.48
N ILE A 97 -10.79 15.11 -5.39
CA ILE A 97 -9.40 14.77 -5.09
C ILE A 97 -9.27 14.53 -3.59
N ILE A 98 -8.70 13.38 -3.21
CA ILE A 98 -8.42 13.06 -1.82
C ILE A 98 -6.99 13.51 -1.47
N LEU A 99 -6.84 14.37 -0.46
CA LEU A 99 -5.54 14.90 -0.02
C LEU A 99 -5.17 14.47 1.40
N GLN A 100 -6.16 14.23 2.26
CA GLN A 100 -5.96 13.94 3.68
C GLN A 100 -6.89 12.82 4.16
N ALA A 101 -6.50 12.12 5.22
CA ALA A 101 -7.27 11.06 5.85
C ALA A 101 -8.62 11.53 6.44
N ASP A 102 -8.73 12.79 6.87
CA ASP A 102 -9.92 13.27 7.58
C ASP A 102 -11.07 13.69 6.66
N GLN A 103 -10.82 13.78 5.34
CA GLN A 103 -11.81 14.16 4.34
C GLN A 103 -12.96 13.16 4.26
N LYS A 104 -14.20 13.67 4.10
CA LYS A 104 -15.40 12.81 3.96
C LYS A 104 -15.32 11.92 2.72
N GLU A 105 -14.67 12.42 1.66
CA GLU A 105 -14.41 11.73 0.41
C GLU A 105 -13.55 10.48 0.63
N TYR A 106 -12.51 10.59 1.47
CA TYR A 106 -11.68 9.45 1.84
C TYR A 106 -12.48 8.37 2.56
N ARG A 107 -13.29 8.76 3.56
CA ARG A 107 -14.14 7.81 4.29
C ARG A 107 -15.11 7.09 3.35
N ARG A 108 -15.76 7.82 2.45
CA ARG A 108 -16.67 7.25 1.43
C ARG A 108 -15.94 6.28 0.50
N ALA A 109 -14.78 6.67 -0.01
CA ALA A 109 -13.96 5.83 -0.90
C ALA A 109 -13.49 4.54 -0.19
N LYS A 110 -13.14 4.63 1.08
CA LYS A 110 -12.75 3.46 1.88
C LYS A 110 -13.92 2.49 2.10
N THR A 111 -15.11 3.02 2.42
CA THR A 111 -16.33 2.20 2.56
C THR A 111 -16.74 1.57 1.23
N SER A 112 -16.69 2.31 0.12
CA SER A 112 -17.03 1.77 -1.20
C SER A 112 -16.03 0.70 -1.64
N ALA A 113 -14.74 0.91 -1.43
CA ALA A 113 -13.70 -0.08 -1.71
C ALA A 113 -13.88 -1.35 -0.86
N GLN A 114 -14.21 -1.22 0.43
CA GLN A 114 -14.51 -2.37 1.29
C GLN A 114 -15.75 -3.14 0.80
N ARG A 115 -16.80 -2.44 0.36
CA ARG A 115 -18.01 -3.06 -0.20
C ARG A 115 -17.70 -3.80 -1.50
N GLN A 116 -16.90 -3.21 -2.38
CA GLN A 116 -16.46 -3.85 -3.63
C GLN A 116 -15.62 -5.10 -3.34
N GLN A 117 -14.70 -5.03 -2.37
CA GLN A 117 -13.91 -6.21 -1.96
C GLN A 117 -14.80 -7.32 -1.37
N ARG A 118 -15.84 -6.97 -0.59
CA ARG A 118 -16.79 -7.96 -0.07
C ARG A 118 -17.60 -8.64 -1.18
N LYS A 119 -18.14 -7.85 -2.11
CA LYS A 119 -18.84 -8.38 -3.28
C LYS A 119 -17.94 -9.30 -4.10
N ALA A 120 -16.73 -8.85 -4.41
CA ALA A 120 -15.76 -9.64 -5.16
C ALA A 120 -15.33 -10.94 -4.46
N ARG A 121 -15.43 -11.02 -3.12
CA ARG A 121 -15.24 -12.26 -2.37
C ARG A 121 -16.46 -13.18 -2.50
N GLN A 122 -17.66 -12.64 -2.28
CA GLN A 122 -18.91 -13.39 -2.43
C GLN A 122 -19.07 -13.96 -3.85
N ASP A 123 -18.76 -13.17 -4.87
CA ASP A 123 -18.82 -13.60 -6.27
C ASP A 123 -17.78 -14.68 -6.59
N ALA A 124 -16.63 -14.68 -5.90
CA ALA A 124 -15.62 -15.73 -6.03
C ALA A 124 -16.05 -17.04 -5.35
N ASP A 125 -16.82 -16.95 -4.27
CA ASP A 125 -17.39 -18.13 -3.59
C ASP A 125 -18.50 -18.82 -4.42
N LEU A 126 -19.08 -18.12 -5.41
CA LEU A 126 -20.13 -18.61 -6.33
C LEU A 126 -19.59 -19.26 -7.61
N PHE A 127 -18.31 -19.10 -7.94
CA PHE A 127 -17.65 -19.72 -9.10
C PHE A 127 -16.47 -20.60 -8.63
N GLU A 128 -16.82 -21.84 -8.35
CA GLU A 128 -16.00 -23.07 -8.43
C GLU A 128 -14.64 -23.14 -7.71
N SER A 129 -14.66 -24.03 -6.73
CA SER A 129 -13.61 -24.55 -5.86
C SER A 129 -12.55 -25.43 -6.56
N GLU A 130 -12.30 -25.27 -7.85
CA GLU A 130 -11.33 -26.09 -8.57
C GLU A 130 -10.52 -25.21 -9.51
N PHE A 131 -9.22 -25.07 -9.23
CA PHE A 131 -8.24 -24.29 -10.00
C PHE A 131 -8.45 -22.77 -9.98
N ILE A 132 -7.82 -22.08 -9.02
CA ILE A 132 -6.98 -20.88 -9.26
C ILE A 132 -6.36 -20.47 -7.90
N PHE A 133 -5.16 -21.00 -7.63
CA PHE A 133 -4.19 -20.41 -6.71
C PHE A 133 -3.56 -19.13 -7.31
N MET A 134 -4.36 -18.25 -7.93
CA MET A 134 -3.87 -16.90 -8.22
C MET A 134 -4.07 -16.07 -6.96
N ASP A 135 -2.96 -15.86 -6.25
CA ASP A 135 -2.77 -14.77 -5.31
C ASP A 135 -3.23 -13.45 -5.95
N LYS A 136 -4.51 -13.10 -5.81
CA LYS A 136 -5.00 -11.75 -6.07
C LYS A 136 -4.36 -10.87 -5.03
N LYS A 137 -3.16 -10.35 -5.35
CA LYS A 137 -2.47 -9.31 -4.59
C LYS A 137 -3.31 -8.03 -4.62
N SER A 138 -4.37 -7.98 -3.81
CA SER A 138 -5.09 -6.76 -3.45
C SER A 138 -4.18 -5.90 -2.57
N THR A 139 -3.08 -5.43 -3.15
CA THR A 139 -2.04 -4.67 -2.46
C THR A 139 -2.35 -3.18 -2.51
N GLY A 140 -3.52 -2.83 -1.98
CA GLY A 140 -3.95 -1.45 -1.82
C GLY A 140 -5.34 -1.38 -1.20
N SER A 141 -5.62 -0.28 -0.51
CA SER A 141 -6.94 0.05 0.05
C SER A 141 -8.03 0.22 -1.02
N GLY A 142 -7.67 0.23 -2.31
CA GLY A 142 -8.57 0.54 -3.42
C GLY A 142 -8.88 2.03 -3.56
N VAL A 143 -8.32 2.87 -2.67
CA VAL A 143 -8.55 4.31 -2.66
C VAL A 143 -7.49 5.01 -3.51
N VAL A 144 -7.94 5.90 -4.40
CA VAL A 144 -7.06 6.75 -5.21
C VAL A 144 -6.83 8.07 -4.48
N ILE A 145 -5.59 8.32 -4.07
CA ILE A 145 -5.18 9.54 -3.40
C ILE A 145 -4.62 10.51 -4.45
N GLY A 146 -5.00 11.78 -4.40
CA GLY A 146 -4.55 12.79 -5.34
C GLY A 146 -4.95 12.44 -6.79
N HIS A 147 -3.96 12.51 -7.69
CA HIS A 147 -4.06 12.05 -9.08
C HIS A 147 -3.63 10.58 -9.27
N GLY A 148 -3.46 9.83 -8.17
CA GLY A 148 -3.03 8.44 -8.17
C GLY A 148 -1.62 8.26 -8.75
N ARG A 149 -1.44 7.24 -9.58
CA ARG A 149 -0.15 6.95 -10.25
C ARG A 149 0.14 7.84 -11.45
N ARG A 150 -0.80 8.69 -11.88
CA ARG A 150 -0.64 9.55 -13.04
C ARG A 150 0.05 10.84 -12.60
N ASN A 151 1.10 11.23 -13.33
CA ASN A 151 1.72 12.53 -13.15
C ASN A 151 0.87 13.60 -13.88
N PRO A 152 0.22 14.54 -13.16
CA PRO A 152 -0.65 15.55 -13.76
C PRO A 152 0.11 16.55 -14.66
N ASN A 153 1.43 16.69 -14.49
CA ASN A 153 2.26 17.64 -15.24
C ASN A 153 2.70 17.09 -16.62
N VAL A 154 2.35 15.84 -16.95
CA VAL A 154 2.73 15.26 -18.24
C VAL A 154 1.82 15.82 -19.33
N ALA A 155 2.44 16.34 -20.40
CA ALA A 155 1.72 16.78 -21.58
C ALA A 155 0.86 15.64 -22.15
N ARG A 156 -0.41 15.93 -22.38
CA ARG A 156 -1.32 14.97 -23.01
C ARG A 156 -1.12 14.99 -24.52
N ARG A 157 -1.16 13.81 -25.14
CA ARG A 157 -1.27 13.72 -26.60
C ARG A 157 -2.60 14.36 -27.01
N ARG A 158 -2.54 15.29 -27.98
CA ARG A 158 -3.74 15.81 -28.63
C ARG A 158 -4.42 14.63 -29.32
N LYS A 159 -5.73 14.49 -29.14
CA LYS A 159 -6.51 13.59 -29.99
C LYS A 159 -6.54 14.28 -31.36
N CYS A 160 -5.85 13.69 -32.34
CA CYS A 160 -6.06 14.02 -33.74
C CYS A 160 -7.46 13.56 -34.15
#